data_AF-A0A1F5FTR2-F1
#
_entry.id   AF-A0A1F5FTR2-F1
#
_cell.length_a   1.000
_cell.length_b   1.000
_cell.length_c   1.000
_cell.angle_alpha   90.00
_cell.angle_beta   90.00
_cell.angle_gamma   90.00
#
_symmetry.space_group_name_H-M   'P 1'
#
loop_
_entity.id
_entity.type
_entity.pdbx_description
1 polymer ?
#
loop_
_entity_poly.entity_id
_entity_poly.type
_entity_poly.pdbx_seq_one_letter_code
_entity_poly.pdbx_strand_id
1 'polypeptide(L)'
;MEKVDYNIEYAHIYSDEVFNQEHIESLNVLELILRILKNDNKIFNLNLLVDEYHPDTKSLDIDDFLSKLKYRGYYPDNLYLESELHKDVKLLLDNLTSEKALRDYERYLVKHGKSPCSYLVASWYLKRLGVLPIENIKSFSNGDNPFAGQRIINILDKKYKANEDKALELIKNSKFAEYLDNIIYYYY
;
A
#
# COMPACT_ATOMS: atom_id res chain seq x y z
N MET A 1 1.63 17.33 -9.84
CA MET A 1 1.49 15.98 -10.41
C MET A 1 0.02 15.71 -10.59
N GLU A 2 -0.38 15.18 -11.75
CA GLU A 2 -1.76 14.76 -11.97
C GLU A 2 -2.12 13.60 -11.03
N LYS A 3 -3.39 13.52 -10.64
CA LYS A 3 -3.89 12.53 -9.68
C LYS A 3 -5.24 11.98 -10.13
N VAL A 4 -5.46 10.69 -9.92
CA VAL A 4 -6.80 10.09 -9.96
C VAL A 4 -7.59 10.47 -8.71
N ASP A 5 -8.93 10.30 -8.69
CA ASP A 5 -9.70 10.53 -7.46
C ASP A 5 -9.25 9.54 -6.35
N TYR A 6 -9.08 8.26 -6.70
CA TYR A 6 -8.73 7.21 -5.74
C TYR A 6 -7.62 6.28 -6.23
N ASN A 7 -6.61 6.07 -5.40
CA ASN A 7 -5.65 4.98 -5.58
C ASN A 7 -5.97 3.84 -4.59
N ILE A 8 -6.30 2.66 -5.11
CA ILE A 8 -6.87 1.56 -4.34
C ILE A 8 -5.85 0.43 -4.23
N GLU A 9 -5.54 -0.01 -3.01
CA GLU A 9 -4.85 -1.27 -2.74
C GLU A 9 -5.85 -2.35 -2.34
N TYR A 10 -5.65 -3.53 -2.90
CA TYR A 10 -6.49 -4.71 -2.68
C TYR A 10 -5.64 -5.97 -2.87
N ALA A 11 -6.18 -7.10 -2.40
CA ALA A 11 -5.57 -8.42 -2.53
C ALA A 11 -4.09 -8.44 -2.10
N HIS A 12 -3.79 -7.77 -0.98
CA HIS A 12 -2.46 -7.79 -0.36
C HIS A 12 -1.97 -9.23 -0.22
N ILE A 13 -0.70 -9.47 -0.56
CA ILE A 13 -0.14 -10.81 -0.60
C ILE A 13 1.32 -10.83 -0.14
N TYR A 14 1.65 -11.81 0.69
CA TYR A 14 3.04 -12.11 1.05
C TYR A 14 3.72 -13.00 0.00
N SER A 15 5.04 -12.88 -0.14
CA SER A 15 5.78 -13.64 -1.16
C SER A 15 5.91 -15.15 -0.89
N ASP A 16 5.47 -15.61 0.27
CA ASP A 16 5.33 -17.03 0.64
C ASP A 16 3.88 -17.54 0.55
N GLU A 17 2.93 -16.67 0.21
CA GLU A 17 1.51 -17.02 0.10
C GLU A 17 1.10 -17.46 -1.31
N VAL A 18 -0.09 -18.05 -1.37
CA VAL A 18 -0.81 -18.36 -2.60
C VAL A 18 -2.20 -17.78 -2.55
N PHE A 19 -2.81 -17.58 -3.71
CA PHE A 19 -4.20 -17.11 -3.81
C PHE A 19 -5.13 -18.01 -2.98
N ASN A 20 -5.88 -17.41 -2.05
CA ASN A 20 -6.69 -18.09 -1.04
C ASN A 20 -8.02 -17.32 -0.78
N GLN A 21 -8.77 -17.72 0.25
CA GLN A 21 -10.05 -17.10 0.60
C GLN A 21 -9.93 -15.62 1.01
N GLU A 22 -8.84 -15.20 1.66
CA GLU A 22 -8.62 -13.81 2.06
C GLU A 22 -8.63 -12.88 0.84
N HIS A 23 -8.01 -13.32 -0.26
CA HIS A 23 -8.02 -12.59 -1.52
C HIS A 23 -9.42 -12.52 -2.13
N ILE A 24 -10.24 -13.58 -1.98
CA ILE A 24 -11.63 -13.57 -2.46
C ILE A 24 -12.45 -12.53 -1.69
N GLU A 25 -12.29 -12.46 -0.36
CA GLU A 25 -12.99 -11.44 0.45
C GLU A 25 -12.54 -10.02 0.10
N SER A 26 -11.24 -9.81 -0.12
CA SER A 26 -10.71 -8.53 -0.62
C SER A 26 -11.37 -8.12 -1.94
N LEU A 27 -11.54 -9.06 -2.88
CA LEU A 27 -12.20 -8.81 -4.16
C LEU A 27 -13.71 -8.53 -4.02
N ASN A 28 -14.39 -9.19 -3.08
CA ASN A 28 -15.81 -8.92 -2.80
C ASN A 28 -16.00 -7.47 -2.31
N VAL A 29 -15.13 -7.01 -1.40
CA VAL A 29 -15.14 -5.62 -0.92
C VAL A 29 -14.79 -4.64 -2.04
N LEU A 30 -13.78 -4.97 -2.85
CA LEU A 30 -13.41 -4.17 -4.01
C LEU A 30 -14.59 -3.98 -4.98
N GLU A 31 -15.32 -5.05 -5.29
CA GLU A 31 -16.47 -4.97 -6.19
C GLU A 31 -17.51 -3.93 -5.74
N LEU A 32 -17.83 -3.91 -4.44
CA LEU A 32 -18.77 -2.96 -3.86
C LEU A 32 -18.26 -1.52 -3.99
N ILE A 33 -17.00 -1.29 -3.68
CA ILE A 33 -16.35 0.03 -3.79
C ILE A 33 -16.35 0.51 -5.25
N LEU A 34 -15.96 -0.35 -6.18
CA LEU A 34 -15.91 0.01 -7.60
C LEU A 34 -17.28 0.36 -8.17
N ARG A 35 -18.36 -0.30 -7.72
CA ARG A 35 -19.72 0.07 -8.12
C ARG A 35 -20.08 1.49 -7.68
N ILE A 36 -19.75 1.87 -6.44
CA ILE A 36 -19.99 3.22 -5.92
C ILE A 36 -19.18 4.25 -6.71
N LEU A 37 -17.87 4.03 -6.84
CA LEU A 37 -16.97 4.95 -7.54
C LEU A 37 -17.37 5.16 -9.01
N LYS A 38 -17.76 4.09 -9.71
CA LYS A 38 -18.24 4.17 -11.11
C LYS A 38 -19.55 4.95 -11.22
N ASN A 39 -20.51 4.73 -10.31
CA ASN A 39 -21.76 5.49 -10.29
C ASN A 39 -21.53 7.00 -10.09
N ASP A 40 -20.51 7.34 -9.30
CA ASP A 40 -20.11 8.72 -9.02
C ASP A 40 -19.15 9.30 -10.08
N ASN A 41 -18.91 8.58 -11.19
CA ASN A 41 -17.98 8.94 -12.27
C ASN A 41 -16.56 9.26 -11.76
N LYS A 42 -16.09 8.51 -10.76
CA LYS A 42 -14.74 8.66 -10.18
C LYS A 42 -13.70 7.90 -10.99
N ILE A 43 -12.55 8.54 -11.16
CA ILE A 43 -11.37 7.94 -11.78
C ILE A 43 -10.53 7.29 -10.67
N PHE A 44 -10.14 6.04 -10.89
CA PHE A 44 -9.35 5.30 -9.91
C PHE A 44 -8.31 4.42 -10.59
N ASN A 45 -7.34 3.95 -9.81
CA ASN A 45 -6.44 2.89 -10.21
C ASN A 45 -6.38 1.78 -9.14
N LEU A 46 -6.08 0.58 -9.61
CA LEU A 46 -5.96 -0.64 -8.83
C LEU A 46 -4.48 -0.98 -8.64
N ASN A 47 -4.05 -1.18 -7.41
CA ASN A 47 -2.65 -1.38 -7.06
C ASN A 47 -2.52 -2.65 -6.23
N LEU A 48 -1.50 -3.42 -6.57
CA LEU A 48 -1.09 -4.59 -5.81
C LEU A 48 0.23 -4.30 -5.11
N LEU A 49 0.27 -4.45 -3.79
CA LEU A 49 1.49 -4.47 -3.01
C LEU A 49 1.86 -5.93 -2.72
N VAL A 50 3.07 -6.32 -3.11
CA VAL A 50 3.64 -7.64 -2.78
C VAL A 50 4.61 -7.47 -1.61
N ASP A 51 4.26 -8.05 -0.47
CA ASP A 51 5.11 -8.07 0.73
C ASP A 51 6.15 -9.18 0.58
N GLU A 52 7.35 -8.78 0.16
CA GLU A 52 8.49 -9.68 -0.04
C GLU A 52 9.72 -9.27 0.79
N TYR A 53 9.57 -8.31 1.71
CA TYR A 53 10.69 -7.76 2.46
C TYR A 53 11.04 -8.58 3.72
N HIS A 54 10.04 -9.12 4.41
CA HIS A 54 10.22 -9.97 5.60
C HIS A 54 10.21 -11.50 5.42
N PRO A 55 9.61 -12.12 4.38
CA PRO A 55 9.50 -13.58 4.33
C PRO A 55 10.85 -14.29 4.11
N ASP A 56 11.02 -15.43 4.78
CA ASP A 56 12.24 -16.26 4.71
C ASP A 56 12.29 -17.15 3.46
N THR A 57 11.15 -17.35 2.81
CA THR A 57 10.99 -18.17 1.60
C THR A 57 10.22 -17.41 0.53
N LYS A 58 10.59 -17.58 -0.74
CA LYS A 58 9.84 -17.05 -1.89
C LYS A 58 9.18 -18.21 -2.62
N SER A 59 7.87 -18.35 -2.47
CA SER A 59 7.05 -19.36 -3.17
C SER A 59 5.96 -18.77 -4.04
N LEU A 60 5.75 -17.45 -4.00
CA LEU A 60 4.76 -16.77 -4.80
C LEU A 60 5.12 -16.82 -6.29
N ASP A 61 4.27 -17.51 -7.06
CA ASP A 61 4.18 -17.34 -8.50
C ASP A 61 3.31 -16.12 -8.81
N ILE A 62 3.98 -14.98 -9.06
CA ILE A 62 3.30 -13.71 -9.34
C ILE A 62 2.45 -13.79 -10.61
N ASP A 63 2.88 -14.54 -11.62
CA ASP A 63 2.15 -14.62 -12.90
C ASP A 63 0.87 -15.45 -12.75
N ASP A 64 0.91 -16.55 -11.98
CA ASP A 64 -0.29 -17.31 -11.60
C ASP A 64 -1.25 -16.47 -10.76
N PHE A 65 -0.73 -15.72 -9.77
CA PHE A 65 -1.53 -14.83 -8.94
C PHE A 65 -2.24 -13.75 -9.78
N LEU A 66 -1.49 -13.04 -10.62
CA LEU A 66 -2.02 -12.04 -11.55
C LEU A 66 -3.03 -12.64 -12.53
N SER A 67 -2.83 -13.88 -12.99
CA SER A 67 -3.77 -14.59 -13.86
C SER A 67 -5.11 -14.87 -13.16
N LYS A 68 -5.07 -15.26 -11.87
CA LYS A 68 -6.30 -15.46 -11.06
C LYS A 68 -7.06 -14.18 -10.79
N LEU A 69 -6.36 -13.05 -10.61
CA LEU A 69 -6.97 -11.73 -10.53
C LEU A 69 -7.60 -11.30 -11.86
N LYS A 70 -6.88 -11.51 -12.98
CA LYS A 70 -7.38 -11.24 -14.33
C LYS A 70 -8.65 -12.01 -14.66
N TYR A 71 -8.67 -13.31 -14.34
CA TYR A 71 -9.83 -14.18 -14.58
C TYR A 71 -11.10 -13.68 -13.88
N ARG A 72 -10.95 -13.01 -12.74
CA ARG A 72 -12.06 -12.40 -11.97
C ARG A 72 -12.40 -10.97 -12.39
N GLY A 73 -11.68 -10.40 -13.36
CA GLY A 73 -11.92 -9.04 -13.86
C GLY A 73 -11.27 -7.94 -13.02
N TYR A 74 -10.32 -8.27 -12.15
CA TYR A 74 -9.66 -7.33 -11.24
C TYR A 74 -8.14 -7.34 -11.43
N TYR A 75 -7.68 -7.19 -12.67
CA TYR A 75 -6.25 -7.06 -12.95
C TYR A 75 -5.74 -5.70 -12.44
N PRO A 76 -4.58 -5.64 -11.75
CA PRO A 76 -4.08 -4.38 -11.23
C PRO A 76 -3.58 -3.48 -12.36
N ASP A 77 -3.71 -2.17 -12.18
CA ASP A 77 -3.06 -1.17 -13.03
C ASP A 77 -1.57 -1.07 -12.70
N ASN A 78 -1.20 -1.30 -11.43
CA ASN A 78 0.17 -1.20 -10.95
C ASN A 78 0.52 -2.32 -9.96
N LEU A 79 1.77 -2.76 -9.98
CA LEU A 79 2.36 -3.64 -8.98
C LEU A 79 3.58 -2.99 -8.35
N TYR A 80 3.68 -3.13 -7.03
CA TYR A 80 4.79 -2.66 -6.21
C TYR A 80 5.34 -3.76 -5.31
N LEU A 81 6.65 -3.71 -5.06
CA LEU A 81 7.33 -4.59 -4.10
C LEU A 81 7.63 -3.81 -2.83
N GLU A 82 7.36 -4.40 -1.66
CA GLU A 82 7.55 -3.69 -0.39
C GLU A 82 9.02 -3.30 -0.13
N SER A 83 10.00 -4.08 -0.60
CA SER A 83 11.42 -3.76 -0.43
C SER A 83 11.83 -2.42 -1.06
N GLU A 84 11.12 -1.97 -2.09
CA GLU A 84 11.37 -0.69 -2.73
C GLU A 84 11.03 0.49 -1.80
N LEU A 85 10.12 0.30 -0.84
CA LEU A 85 9.72 1.32 0.14
C LEU A 85 10.82 1.61 1.16
N HIS A 86 11.77 0.71 1.35
CA HIS A 86 12.87 0.93 2.30
C HIS A 86 13.69 2.18 1.94
N LYS A 87 13.81 2.49 0.65
CA LYS A 87 14.51 3.69 0.16
C LYS A 87 13.81 4.99 0.61
N ASP A 88 12.49 4.94 0.76
CA ASP A 88 11.66 6.08 1.15
C ASP A 88 11.56 6.26 2.67
N VAL A 89 11.85 5.22 3.46
CA VAL A 89 11.79 5.29 4.93
C VAL A 89 12.66 6.42 5.47
N LYS A 90 13.82 6.67 4.85
CA LYS A 90 14.68 7.80 5.24
C LYS A 90 13.97 9.15 5.10
N LEU A 91 13.24 9.36 4.00
CA LEU A 91 12.48 10.60 3.79
C LEU A 91 11.38 10.78 4.85
N LEU A 92 10.72 9.70 5.25
CA LEU A 92 9.77 9.73 6.34
C LEU A 92 10.45 10.11 7.67
N LEU A 93 11.57 9.47 8.01
CA LEU A 93 12.34 9.74 9.24
C LEU A 93 12.82 11.18 9.32
N ASP A 94 13.39 11.71 8.23
CA ASP A 94 13.88 13.10 8.15
C ASP A 94 12.76 14.14 8.34
N ASN A 95 11.49 13.72 8.25
CA ASN A 95 10.32 14.57 8.43
C ASN A 95 9.45 14.21 9.64
N LEU A 96 9.88 13.28 10.50
CA LEU A 96 9.24 13.04 11.79
C LEU A 96 9.42 14.25 12.71
N THR A 97 8.35 14.59 13.43
CA THR A 97 8.38 15.64 14.46
C THR A 97 8.56 15.06 15.86
N SER A 98 8.40 13.74 16.02
CA SER A 98 8.54 13.03 17.30
C SER A 98 9.93 12.41 17.45
N GLU A 99 10.76 12.96 18.33
CA GLU A 99 12.05 12.35 18.69
C GLU A 99 11.91 10.95 19.30
N LYS A 100 10.79 10.68 19.97
CA LYS A 100 10.52 9.36 20.53
C LYS A 100 10.38 8.33 19.41
N ALA A 101 9.63 8.66 18.36
CA ALA A 101 9.44 7.76 17.21
C ALA A 101 10.79 7.46 16.52
N LEU A 102 11.64 8.48 16.37
CA LEU A 102 13.01 8.31 15.84
C LEU A 102 13.84 7.33 16.69
N ARG A 103 13.89 7.53 18.01
CA ARG A 103 14.61 6.64 18.92
C ARG A 103 14.06 5.20 18.91
N ASP A 104 12.74 5.06 18.81
CA ASP A 104 12.09 3.75 18.73
C ASP A 104 12.46 3.02 17.43
N TYR A 105 12.53 3.75 16.31
CA TYR A 105 13.01 3.22 15.03
C TYR A 105 14.47 2.76 15.11
N GLU A 106 15.37 3.61 15.60
CA GLU A 106 16.80 3.30 15.70
C GLU A 106 17.03 2.04 16.54
N ARG A 107 16.34 1.92 17.68
CA ARG A 107 16.41 0.73 18.54
C ARG A 107 15.92 -0.53 17.83
N TYR A 108 14.83 -0.42 17.06
CA TYR A 108 14.33 -1.54 16.28
C TYR A 108 15.32 -1.96 15.20
N LEU A 109 15.87 -0.99 14.45
CA LEU A 109 16.82 -1.24 13.37
C LEU A 109 18.10 -1.91 13.90
N VAL A 110 18.63 -1.45 15.03
CA VAL A 110 19.80 -2.09 15.68
C VAL A 110 19.50 -3.54 16.07
N LYS A 111 18.30 -3.81 16.57
CA LYS A 111 17.91 -5.15 17.03
C LYS A 111 17.60 -6.12 15.90
N HIS A 112 16.93 -5.66 14.84
CA HIS A 112 16.34 -6.51 13.81
C HIS A 112 17.03 -6.39 12.43
N GLY A 113 17.88 -5.39 12.21
CA GLY A 113 18.59 -5.16 10.95
C GLY A 113 17.71 -4.74 9.76
N LYS A 114 16.39 -4.63 9.96
CA LYS A 114 15.38 -4.28 8.94
C LYS A 114 14.46 -3.18 9.46
N SER A 115 13.86 -2.41 8.55
CA SER A 115 12.84 -1.43 8.91
C SER A 115 11.57 -2.13 9.45
N PRO A 116 10.87 -1.55 10.44
CA PRO A 116 9.57 -2.07 10.86
C PRO A 116 8.52 -1.88 9.75
N CYS A 117 7.62 -2.86 9.57
CA CYS A 117 6.56 -2.81 8.53
C CYS A 117 5.74 -1.52 8.60
N SER A 118 5.45 -0.98 9.80
CA SER A 118 4.68 0.26 9.94
C SER A 118 5.33 1.47 9.26
N TYR A 119 6.67 1.50 9.14
CA TYR A 119 7.37 2.56 8.41
C TYR A 119 7.27 2.37 6.90
N LEU A 120 7.30 1.12 6.42
CA LEU A 120 7.12 0.81 5.00
C LEU A 120 5.69 1.16 4.57
N VAL A 121 4.69 0.75 5.35
CA VAL A 121 3.27 1.07 5.14
C VAL A 121 3.05 2.59 5.13
N ALA A 122 3.64 3.34 6.07
CA ALA A 122 3.55 4.81 6.06
C ALA A 122 4.15 5.43 4.80
N SER A 123 5.33 4.97 4.37
CA SER A 123 5.96 5.39 3.11
C SER A 123 5.07 5.05 1.90
N TRP A 124 4.43 3.88 1.90
CA TRP A 124 3.54 3.45 0.83
C TRP A 124 2.35 4.39 0.64
N TYR A 125 1.73 4.81 1.74
CA TYR A 125 0.63 5.76 1.71
C TYR A 125 1.04 7.11 1.17
N LEU A 126 2.16 7.64 1.65
CA LEU A 126 2.67 8.91 1.19
C LEU A 126 3.08 8.85 -0.29
N LYS A 127 3.60 7.71 -0.77
CA LYS A 127 3.90 7.48 -2.19
C LYS A 127 2.64 7.46 -3.05
N ARG A 128 1.60 6.71 -2.65
CA ARG A 128 0.31 6.65 -3.35
C ARG A 128 -0.45 7.98 -3.34
N LEU A 129 -0.22 8.82 -2.33
CA LEU A 129 -0.72 10.19 -2.28
C LEU A 129 0.15 11.18 -3.07
N GLY A 130 1.26 10.72 -3.67
CA GLY A 130 2.16 11.54 -4.46
C GLY A 130 3.00 12.54 -3.66
N VAL A 131 3.16 12.29 -2.36
CA VAL A 131 3.97 13.09 -1.44
C VAL A 131 5.43 12.68 -1.51
N LEU A 132 5.68 11.38 -1.68
CA LEU A 132 7.01 10.81 -1.89
C LEU A 132 7.24 10.48 -3.37
N PRO A 133 8.51 10.43 -3.83
CA PRO A 133 8.86 10.08 -5.19
C PRO A 133 8.32 8.72 -5.62
N ILE A 134 7.82 8.65 -6.85
CA ILE A 134 7.28 7.44 -7.45
C ILE A 134 8.36 6.82 -8.34
N GLU A 135 8.91 5.69 -7.90
CA GLU A 135 10.00 4.98 -8.57
C GLU A 135 9.75 3.47 -8.50
N ASN A 136 10.20 2.72 -9.52
CA ASN A 136 10.15 1.25 -9.59
C ASN A 136 8.74 0.63 -9.55
N ILE A 137 7.75 1.34 -10.09
CA ILE A 137 6.39 0.80 -10.27
C ILE A 137 6.32 0.02 -11.57
N LYS A 138 5.82 -1.22 -11.51
CA LYS A 138 5.43 -1.96 -12.71
C LYS A 138 4.01 -1.54 -13.10
N SER A 139 3.89 -0.68 -14.11
CA SER A 139 2.59 -0.33 -14.69
C SER A 139 2.16 -1.36 -15.73
N PHE A 140 0.90 -1.78 -15.64
CA PHE A 140 0.20 -2.59 -16.64
C PHE A 140 -0.80 -1.77 -17.46
N SER A 141 -1.18 -0.61 -16.97
CA SER A 141 -1.96 0.36 -17.75
C SER A 141 -1.07 1.00 -18.83
N ASN A 142 -1.66 1.38 -19.97
CA ASN A 142 -0.96 2.03 -21.09
C ASN A 142 -0.47 3.46 -20.79
N GLY A 143 -0.37 3.85 -19.52
CA GLY A 143 0.08 5.17 -19.09
C GLY A 143 -1.01 6.24 -19.04
N ASP A 144 -2.27 5.86 -19.29
CA ASP A 144 -3.39 6.82 -19.36
C ASP A 144 -3.81 7.36 -17.97
N ASN A 145 -3.49 6.63 -16.89
CA ASN A 145 -3.87 7.02 -15.53
C ASN A 145 -2.64 7.36 -14.68
N PRO A 146 -2.62 8.52 -14.00
CA PRO A 146 -1.61 8.83 -12.99
C PRO A 146 -1.60 7.78 -11.88
N PHE A 147 -0.42 7.46 -11.36
CA PHE A 147 -0.31 6.55 -10.21
C PHE A 147 -0.92 7.18 -8.95
N ALA A 148 -0.63 8.45 -8.65
CA ALA A 148 -1.04 9.04 -7.39
C ALA A 148 -2.55 9.32 -7.33
N GLY A 149 -3.14 9.12 -6.15
CA GLY A 149 -4.52 9.47 -5.84
C GLY A 149 -4.64 10.79 -5.08
N GLN A 150 -5.79 11.45 -5.21
CA GLN A 150 -6.22 12.49 -4.26
C GLN A 150 -6.50 11.87 -2.89
N ARG A 151 -7.14 10.69 -2.91
CA ARG A 151 -7.37 9.84 -1.74
C ARG A 151 -6.89 8.43 -2.04
N ILE A 152 -6.66 7.66 -0.99
CA ILE A 152 -6.24 6.26 -1.09
C ILE A 152 -7.21 5.37 -0.32
N ILE A 153 -7.46 4.19 -0.86
CA ILE A 153 -8.31 3.17 -0.24
C ILE A 153 -7.48 1.92 -0.01
N ASN A 154 -7.55 1.37 1.20
CA ASN A 154 -6.87 0.15 1.61
C ASN A 154 -7.91 -0.92 1.95
N ILE A 155 -7.92 -2.01 1.18
CA ILE A 155 -8.81 -3.16 1.41
C ILE A 155 -7.96 -4.29 1.99
N LEU A 156 -8.04 -4.48 3.31
CA LEU A 156 -7.13 -5.34 4.07
C LEU A 156 -7.90 -6.21 5.06
N ASP A 157 -7.39 -7.38 5.40
CA ASP A 157 -7.91 -8.18 6.52
C ASP A 157 -7.73 -7.43 7.87
N LYS A 158 -8.63 -7.63 8.83
CA LYS A 158 -8.55 -7.02 10.17
C LYS A 158 -7.23 -7.30 10.90
N LYS A 159 -6.53 -8.41 10.60
CA LYS A 159 -5.24 -8.75 11.21
C LYS A 159 -4.18 -7.67 10.99
N TYR A 160 -4.26 -6.90 9.90
CA TYR A 160 -3.31 -5.83 9.57
C TYR A 160 -3.51 -4.56 10.39
N LYS A 161 -4.71 -4.36 10.96
CA LYS A 161 -5.13 -3.09 11.57
C LYS A 161 -4.14 -2.53 12.59
N ALA A 162 -3.51 -3.37 13.40
CA ALA A 162 -2.56 -2.91 14.42
C ALA A 162 -1.28 -2.30 13.82
N ASN A 163 -0.83 -2.80 12.66
CA ASN A 163 0.31 -2.23 11.94
C ASN A 163 -0.09 -0.95 11.20
N GLU A 164 -1.31 -0.93 10.66
CA GLU A 164 -1.90 0.23 10.02
C GLU A 164 -2.03 1.42 10.97
N ASP A 165 -2.59 1.20 12.16
CA ASP A 165 -2.75 2.25 13.16
C ASP A 165 -1.40 2.87 13.57
N LYS A 166 -0.33 2.06 13.61
CA LYS A 166 1.03 2.55 13.84
C LYS A 166 1.55 3.39 12.68
N ALA A 167 1.29 2.99 11.43
CA ALA A 167 1.69 3.76 10.25
C ALA A 167 0.99 5.13 10.22
N LEU A 168 -0.30 5.17 10.55
CA LEU A 168 -1.04 6.42 10.67
C LEU A 168 -0.50 7.31 11.78
N GLU A 169 -0.15 6.75 12.94
CA GLU A 169 0.47 7.51 14.03
C GLU A 169 1.84 8.07 13.62
N LEU A 170 2.62 7.37 12.79
CA LEU A 170 3.87 7.91 12.23
C LEU A 170 3.60 9.11 11.31
N ILE A 171 2.63 8.99 10.40
CA ILE A 171 2.24 10.09 9.49
C ILE A 171 1.75 11.30 10.30
N LYS A 172 0.93 11.06 11.32
CA LYS A 172 0.42 12.09 12.24
C LYS A 172 1.53 12.85 12.96
N ASN A 173 2.60 12.16 13.35
CA ASN A 173 3.77 12.74 14.00
C ASN A 173 4.89 13.09 13.00
N SER A 174 4.51 13.55 11.81
CA SER A 174 5.42 14.01 10.76
C SER A 174 4.91 15.31 10.12
N LYS A 175 5.71 15.90 9.23
CA LYS A 175 5.24 17.03 8.39
C LYS A 175 4.09 16.67 7.45
N PHE A 176 3.76 15.39 7.31
CA PHE A 176 2.72 14.88 6.41
C PHE A 176 1.38 14.64 7.10
N ALA A 177 1.18 15.16 8.31
CA ALA A 177 -0.06 14.96 9.08
C ALA A 177 -1.33 15.39 8.33
N GLU A 178 -1.24 16.40 7.46
CA GLU A 178 -2.36 16.90 6.64
C GLU A 178 -2.94 15.85 5.68
N TYR A 179 -2.19 14.78 5.38
CA TYR A 179 -2.62 13.75 4.43
C TYR A 179 -3.47 12.64 5.06
N LEU A 180 -3.64 12.61 6.38
CA LEU A 180 -4.37 11.55 7.09
C LEU A 180 -5.82 11.41 6.61
N ASP A 181 -6.52 12.53 6.38
CA ASP A 181 -7.93 12.53 5.95
C ASP A 181 -8.15 11.99 4.52
N ASN A 182 -7.04 11.73 3.80
CA ASN A 182 -7.02 11.16 2.48
C ASN A 182 -6.79 9.64 2.50
N ILE A 183 -6.63 9.01 3.66
CA ILE A 183 -6.40 7.57 3.80
C ILE A 183 -7.67 6.90 4.32
N ILE A 184 -8.20 5.95 3.54
CA ILE A 184 -9.47 5.27 3.81
C ILE A 184 -9.22 3.78 3.95
N TYR A 185 -9.88 3.12 4.91
CA TYR A 185 -9.77 1.69 5.14
C TYR A 185 -11.10 0.97 5.02
N TYR A 186 -11.06 -0.22 4.44
CA TYR A 186 -12.12 -1.21 4.50
C TYR A 186 -11.52 -2.52 5.00
N TYR A 187 -11.79 -2.84 6.26
CA TYR A 187 -11.38 -4.11 6.86
C TYR A 187 -12.50 -5.15 6.75
N TYR A 188 -12.14 -6.38 6.39
CA TYR A 188 -13.04 -7.54 6.41
C TYR A 188 -12.69 -8.51 7.54
#